data_AF-A0A549SFV6-F1
#
_entry.id   AF-A0A549SFV6-F1
#
_cell.length_a   1.000
_cell.length_b   1.000
_cell.length_c   1.000
_cell.angle_alpha   90.00
_cell.angle_beta   90.00
_cell.angle_gamma   90.00
#
_symmetry.space_group_name_H-M   'P 1'
#
loop_
_entity.id
_entity.type
_entity.pdbx_description
1 polymer ?
#
loop_
_entity_poly.entity_id
_entity_poly.type
_entity_poly.pdbx_seq_one_letter_code
_entity_poly.pdbx_strand_id
1 'polypeptide(L)'
;MHALSGSVRLGNKRKGAAAKPRPGESVVDIDRCNPILGNPFILQNHRDDARRAEVIALYKKKYDADLARSGPMAAATEQLAERVRAGERLILMCWCRGAPLDKPCHGDLITAQIERILAFTCD
;
A
#
# COMPACT_ATOMS: atom_id res chain seq x y z
N MET A 1 20.01 -9.80 -20.94
CA MET A 1 18.61 -9.66 -20.47
C MET A 1 18.60 -8.51 -19.49
N HIS A 2 17.93 -7.39 -19.80
CA HIS A 2 17.78 -6.31 -18.82
C HIS A 2 16.85 -6.87 -17.73
N ALA A 3 17.35 -7.02 -16.51
CA ALA A 3 16.50 -7.35 -15.38
C ALA A 3 15.47 -6.22 -15.26
N LEU A 4 14.21 -6.48 -15.63
CA LEU A 4 13.13 -5.55 -15.35
C LEU A 4 13.06 -5.44 -13.83
N SER A 5 13.53 -4.33 -13.28
CA SER A 5 13.38 -4.05 -11.86
C SER A 5 11.88 -3.95 -11.59
N GLY A 6 11.35 -4.85 -10.76
CA GLY A 6 9.97 -4.74 -10.33
C GLY A 6 9.75 -3.42 -9.61
N SER A 7 8.50 -3.02 -9.49
CA SER A 7 8.16 -1.75 -8.84
C SER A 7 6.87 -1.87 -8.06
N VAL A 8 6.71 -1.00 -7.06
CA VAL A 8 5.44 -0.84 -6.36
C VAL A 8 5.08 0.63 -6.40
N ARG A 9 3.80 0.91 -6.67
CA ARG A 9 3.24 2.25 -6.47
C ARG A 9 1.80 2.15 -5.99
N LEU A 10 1.30 3.24 -5.44
CA LEU A 10 -0.09 3.33 -5.09
C LEU A 10 -0.95 3.83 -6.27
N GLY A 11 -2.20 3.39 -6.28
CA GLY A 11 -3.25 3.89 -7.17
C GLY A 11 -4.53 4.25 -6.42
N ASN A 12 -5.54 4.64 -7.18
CA ASN A 12 -6.81 5.10 -6.63
C ASN A 12 -8.01 4.51 -7.38
N LYS A 13 -8.92 3.86 -6.65
CA LYS A 13 -10.12 3.20 -7.18
C LYS A 13 -11.21 4.17 -7.64
N ARG A 14 -11.24 5.41 -7.15
CA ARG A 14 -12.25 6.43 -7.52
C ARG A 14 -12.33 6.66 -9.03
N LYS A 15 -13.54 6.84 -9.55
CA LYS A 15 -13.78 7.19 -10.96
C LYS A 15 -13.02 8.49 -11.29
N GLY A 16 -12.34 8.53 -12.44
CA GLY A 16 -11.59 9.70 -12.90
C GLY A 16 -10.25 9.97 -12.20
N ALA A 17 -9.82 9.11 -11.27
CA ALA A 17 -8.49 9.26 -10.68
C ALA A 17 -7.39 9.04 -11.74
N ALA A 18 -6.36 9.89 -11.76
CA ALA A 18 -5.24 9.77 -12.70
C ALA A 18 -4.34 8.53 -12.44
N ALA A 19 -4.20 8.13 -11.17
CA ALA A 19 -3.39 6.96 -10.78
C ALA A 19 -4.18 5.64 -10.95
N LYS A 20 -4.34 5.19 -12.20
CA LYS A 20 -4.95 3.89 -12.58
C LYS A 20 -3.89 2.83 -12.90
N PRO A 21 -4.26 1.54 -12.90
CA PRO A 21 -3.40 0.47 -13.40
C PRO A 21 -2.95 0.73 -14.84
N ARG A 22 -1.69 0.47 -15.13
CA ARG A 22 -1.06 0.56 -16.46
C ARG A 22 -0.89 -0.85 -17.05
N PRO A 23 -0.79 -1.00 -18.39
CA PRO A 23 -0.50 -2.30 -19.01
C PRO A 23 0.76 -2.94 -18.43
N GLY A 24 0.67 -4.19 -17.96
CA GLY A 24 1.77 -4.92 -17.30
C GLY A 24 1.95 -4.58 -15.81
N GLU A 25 0.98 -3.91 -15.17
CA GLU A 25 0.89 -3.85 -13.71
C GLU A 25 -0.13 -4.86 -13.17
N SER A 26 0.25 -5.56 -12.11
CA SER A 26 -0.67 -6.39 -11.34
C SER A 26 -1.35 -5.55 -10.26
N VAL A 27 -2.66 -5.70 -10.17
CA VAL A 27 -3.49 -4.96 -9.22
C VAL A 27 -3.55 -5.69 -7.89
N VAL A 28 -3.31 -4.98 -6.79
CA VAL A 28 -3.50 -5.48 -5.44
C VAL A 28 -4.43 -4.54 -4.70
N ASP A 29 -5.64 -4.99 -4.37
CA ASP A 29 -6.57 -4.19 -3.59
C ASP A 29 -6.17 -4.19 -2.11
N ILE A 30 -5.93 -3.00 -1.58
CA ILE A 30 -5.66 -2.74 -0.16
C ILE A 30 -6.77 -1.84 0.44
N ASP A 31 -7.97 -1.88 -0.13
CA ASP A 31 -9.10 -1.22 0.49
C ASP A 31 -9.62 -2.00 1.71
N ARG A 32 -10.64 -1.45 2.38
CA ARG A 32 -11.23 -2.03 3.59
C ARG A 32 -11.75 -3.47 3.42
N CYS A 33 -11.97 -3.93 2.18
CA CYS A 33 -12.41 -5.29 1.92
C CYS A 33 -11.24 -6.29 1.95
N ASN A 34 -9.99 -5.81 1.92
CA ASN A 34 -8.83 -6.65 2.17
C ASN A 34 -8.72 -6.91 3.69
N PRO A 35 -8.85 -8.17 4.16
CA PRO A 35 -8.90 -8.49 5.59
C PRO A 35 -7.53 -8.36 6.29
N ILE A 36 -6.43 -8.30 5.53
CA ILE A 36 -5.07 -8.27 6.07
C ILE A 36 -4.51 -6.86 5.98
N LEU A 37 -4.39 -6.32 4.77
CA LEU A 37 -3.72 -5.05 4.51
C LEU A 37 -4.67 -3.85 4.43
N GLY A 38 -5.99 -4.09 4.35
CA GLY A 38 -6.98 -3.02 4.32
C GLY A 38 -7.02 -2.23 5.62
N ASN A 39 -7.29 -0.93 5.53
CA ASN A 39 -7.47 -0.11 6.72
C ASN A 39 -8.82 -0.39 7.42
N PRO A 40 -8.84 -0.95 8.65
CA PRO A 40 -10.08 -1.18 9.39
C PRO A 40 -10.68 0.11 9.98
N PHE A 41 -9.89 1.18 10.10
CA PHE A 41 -10.31 2.46 10.64
C PHE A 41 -10.95 3.32 9.54
N ILE A 42 -12.28 3.44 9.59
CA ILE A 42 -13.06 4.03 8.50
C ILE A 42 -12.96 5.55 8.50
N LEU A 43 -12.57 6.11 7.35
CA LEU A 43 -12.71 7.53 7.02
C LEU A 43 -14.11 7.77 6.43
N GLN A 44 -15.05 8.27 7.24
CA GLN A 44 -16.43 8.53 6.80
C GLN A 44 -16.50 9.66 5.77
N ASN A 45 -15.77 10.74 6.00
CA ASN A 45 -15.69 11.88 5.08
C ASN A 45 -14.28 11.96 4.45
N HIS A 46 -14.18 11.68 3.15
CA HIS A 46 -12.88 11.71 2.44
C HIS A 46 -12.25 13.11 2.33
N ARG A 47 -12.99 14.17 2.66
CA ARG A 47 -12.51 15.56 2.69
C ARG A 47 -11.99 15.99 4.06
N ASP A 48 -12.18 15.18 5.10
CA ASP A 48 -11.72 15.47 6.45
C ASP A 48 -10.26 15.04 6.63
N ASP A 49 -9.36 16.02 6.61
CA ASP A 49 -7.93 15.77 6.69
C ASP A 49 -7.43 15.47 8.11
N ALA A 50 -8.10 16.01 9.13
CA ALA A 50 -7.81 15.68 10.52
C ALA A 50 -8.17 14.23 10.81
N ARG A 51 -9.38 13.80 10.42
CA ARG A 51 -9.81 12.41 10.57
C ARG A 51 -8.98 11.46 9.71
N ARG A 52 -8.55 11.89 8.52
CA ARG A 52 -7.62 11.12 7.68
C ARG A 52 -6.30 10.85 8.40
N ALA A 53 -5.67 11.88 8.98
CA ALA A 53 -4.43 11.72 9.72
C ALA A 53 -4.61 10.74 10.89
N GLU A 54 -5.73 10.85 11.62
CA GLU A 54 -6.06 9.96 12.73
C GLU A 54 -6.20 8.50 12.29
N VAL A 55 -6.99 8.19 11.26
CA VAL A 55 -7.17 6.79 10.81
C VAL A 55 -5.90 6.18 10.22
N ILE A 56 -5.00 7.00 9.67
CA ILE A 56 -3.68 6.55 9.22
C ILE A 56 -2.77 6.28 10.42
N ALA A 57 -2.77 7.12 11.44
CA ALA A 57 -2.01 6.91 12.66
C ALA A 57 -2.47 5.63 13.40
N LEU A 58 -3.79 5.41 13.49
CA LEU A 58 -4.36 4.18 14.03
C LEU A 58 -3.94 2.94 13.23
N TYR A 59 -3.99 3.03 11.89
CA TYR A 59 -3.49 1.97 11.02
C TYR A 59 -2.01 1.70 11.27
N LYS A 60 -1.19 2.76 11.34
CA LYS A 60 0.25 2.65 11.59
C LYS A 60 0.52 1.92 12.91
N LYS A 61 -0.16 2.30 13.99
CA LYS A 61 -0.01 1.62 15.30
C LYS A 61 -0.34 0.13 15.21
N LYS A 62 -1.42 -0.23 14.52
CA LYS A 62 -1.79 -1.64 14.28
C LYS A 62 -0.75 -2.36 13.44
N TYR A 63 -0.28 -1.72 12.37
CA TYR A 63 0.67 -2.28 11.42
C TYR A 63 2.05 -2.48 12.08
N ASP A 64 2.58 -1.49 12.79
CA ASP A 64 3.85 -1.59 13.52
C ASP A 64 3.80 -2.73 14.57
N ALA A 65 2.69 -2.84 15.31
CA ALA A 65 2.50 -3.93 16.26
C ALA A 65 2.45 -5.31 15.58
N ASP A 66 1.90 -5.38 14.36
CA ASP A 66 1.89 -6.60 13.56
C ASP A 66 3.28 -6.94 12.98
N LEU A 67 4.02 -5.93 12.53
CA LEU A 67 5.42 -6.08 12.08
C LEU A 67 6.31 -6.60 13.22
N ALA A 68 6.19 -6.04 14.43
CA ALA A 68 7.02 -6.41 15.58
C ALA A 68 6.86 -7.87 16.03
N ARG A 69 5.75 -8.52 15.66
CA ARG A 69 5.44 -9.92 16.00
C ARG A 69 5.46 -10.85 14.79
N SER A 70 5.92 -10.37 13.64
CA SER A 70 5.88 -11.12 12.36
C SER A 70 4.47 -11.65 12.04
N GLY A 71 3.45 -10.80 12.22
CA GLY A 71 2.04 -11.17 12.05
C GLY A 71 1.59 -11.23 10.58
N PRO A 72 0.28 -11.41 10.34
CA PRO A 72 -0.27 -11.57 8.98
C PRO A 72 -0.01 -10.38 8.05
N MET A 73 0.03 -9.14 8.56
CA MET A 73 0.33 -7.96 7.75
C MET A 73 1.82 -7.92 7.38
N ALA A 74 2.70 -8.38 8.27
CA ALA A 74 4.12 -8.55 7.98
C ALA A 74 4.32 -9.56 6.84
N ALA A 75 3.79 -10.77 6.99
CA ALA A 75 3.88 -11.83 5.98
C ALA A 75 3.29 -11.40 4.62
N ALA A 76 2.13 -10.73 4.62
CA ALA A 76 1.54 -10.23 3.37
C ALA A 76 2.39 -9.13 2.72
N THR A 77 3.06 -8.30 3.51
CA THR A 77 3.97 -7.26 2.98
C THR A 77 5.24 -7.88 2.40
N GLU A 78 5.80 -8.89 3.07
CA GLU A 78 6.95 -9.66 2.58
C GLU A 78 6.64 -10.35 1.25
N GLN A 79 5.47 -10.98 1.11
CA GLN A 79 5.01 -11.58 -0.15
C GLN A 79 4.91 -10.55 -1.28
N LEU A 80 4.43 -9.33 -0.98
CA LEU A 80 4.42 -8.25 -1.97
C LEU A 80 5.84 -7.82 -2.35
N ALA A 81 6.76 -7.75 -1.38
CA ALA A 81 8.16 -7.44 -1.65
C ALA A 81 8.85 -8.52 -2.50
N GLU A 82 8.57 -9.81 -2.25
CA GLU A 82 9.08 -10.92 -3.07
C GLU A 82 8.59 -10.84 -4.51
N ARG A 83 7.32 -10.51 -4.72
CA ARG A 83 6.75 -10.28 -6.05
C ARG A 83 7.47 -9.15 -6.79
N VAL A 84 7.69 -8.03 -6.10
CA VAL A 84 8.47 -6.90 -6.65
C VAL A 84 9.91 -7.33 -6.95
N ARG A 85 10.56 -8.09 -6.06
CA ARG A 85 11.91 -8.63 -6.27
C ARG A 85 11.97 -9.54 -7.50
N ALA A 86 10.91 -10.32 -7.76
CA ALA A 86 10.80 -11.18 -8.93
C ALA A 86 10.54 -10.42 -10.25
N GLY A 87 10.51 -9.08 -10.22
CA GLY A 87 10.32 -8.24 -11.40
C GLY A 87 8.86 -7.82 -11.64
N GLU A 88 7.93 -8.18 -10.75
CA GLU A 88 6.54 -7.79 -10.90
C GLU A 88 6.35 -6.29 -10.62
N ARG A 89 5.50 -5.64 -11.42
CA ARG A 89 5.10 -4.25 -11.20
C ARG A 89 3.74 -4.22 -10.54
N LEU A 90 3.69 -3.83 -9.27
CA LEU A 90 2.49 -3.80 -8.47
C LEU A 90 1.89 -2.40 -8.41
N ILE A 91 0.56 -2.33 -8.52
CA ILE A 91 -0.21 -1.16 -8.14
C ILE A 91 -1.13 -1.51 -6.96
N LEU A 92 -0.87 -0.91 -5.80
CA LEU A 92 -1.73 -1.09 -4.62
C LEU A 92 -2.90 -0.09 -4.69
N MET A 93 -4.11 -0.62 -4.77
CA MET A 93 -5.33 0.15 -5.04
C MET A 93 -6.14 0.38 -3.76
N CYS A 94 -6.47 1.64 -3.48
CA CYS A 94 -7.34 2.03 -2.38
C CYS A 94 -8.30 3.15 -2.81
N TRP A 95 -9.32 3.42 -1.99
CA TRP A 95 -10.20 4.60 -2.13
C TRP A 95 -9.65 5.85 -1.44
N CYS A 96 -8.70 5.68 -0.52
CA CYS A 96 -8.22 6.74 0.38
C CYS A 96 -7.23 7.68 -0.28
N ARG A 97 -6.46 7.23 -1.26
CA ARG A 97 -5.51 8.04 -2.04
C ARG A 97 -6.23 8.94 -3.05
N GLY A 98 -7.24 9.66 -2.54
CA GLY A 98 -8.30 10.38 -3.23
C GLY A 98 -7.79 11.55 -4.08
N ALA A 99 -8.66 12.05 -4.97
CA ALA A 99 -8.42 13.28 -5.71
C ALA A 99 -8.72 14.53 -4.82
N PRO A 100 -7.96 15.63 -4.96
CA PRO A 100 -6.73 15.71 -5.75
C PRO A 100 -5.65 14.80 -5.14
N LEU A 101 -4.91 14.11 -6.02
CA LEU A 101 -4.07 12.91 -5.81
C LEU A 101 -2.81 13.18 -4.97
N ASP A 102 -2.99 13.73 -3.78
CA ASP A 102 -1.89 14.04 -2.86
C ASP A 102 -2.31 13.88 -1.39
N LYS A 103 -3.43 13.20 -1.14
CA LYS A 103 -3.85 12.93 0.23
C LYS A 103 -3.17 11.66 0.74
N PRO A 104 -2.58 11.70 1.96
CA PRO A 104 -2.00 10.52 2.60
C PRO A 104 -2.97 9.34 2.64
N CYS A 105 -2.40 8.15 2.50
CA CYS A 105 -3.07 6.86 2.52
C CYS A 105 -2.29 5.87 3.40
N HIS A 106 -2.99 4.92 4.02
CA HIS A 106 -2.30 3.84 4.73
C HIS A 106 -1.39 3.01 3.81
N GLY A 107 -1.70 2.98 2.51
CA GLY A 107 -0.85 2.33 1.51
C GLY A 107 0.56 2.91 1.46
N ASP A 108 0.77 4.18 1.83
CA ASP A 108 2.10 4.80 1.84
C ASP A 108 3.01 4.09 2.87
N LEU A 109 2.43 3.58 3.96
CA LEU A 109 3.14 2.81 4.98
C LEU A 109 3.56 1.42 4.46
N ILE A 110 2.68 0.79 3.67
CA ILE A 110 2.95 -0.53 3.05
C ILE A 110 4.05 -0.39 2.01
N THR A 111 3.97 0.61 1.11
CA THR A 111 4.99 0.82 0.08
C THR A 111 6.35 1.13 0.71
N ALA A 112 6.38 2.00 1.73
CA ALA A 112 7.62 2.31 2.45
C ALA A 112 8.20 1.08 3.18
N GLN A 113 7.37 0.12 3.62
CA GLN A 113 7.87 -1.13 4.20
C GLN A 113 8.41 -2.09 3.12
N ILE A 114 7.74 -2.20 1.97
CA ILE A 114 8.23 -2.99 0.82
C ILE A 114 9.60 -2.45 0.38
N GLU A 115 9.72 -1.13 0.20
CA GLU A 115 10.98 -0.47 -0.18
C GLU A 115 12.09 -0.74 0.83
N ARG A 116 11.78 -0.69 2.14
CA ARG A 116 12.73 -1.08 3.19
C ARG A 116 13.18 -2.53 3.05
N ILE A 117 12.25 -3.48 2.91
CA ILE A 117 12.59 -4.91 2.75
C ILE A 117 13.51 -5.12 1.55
N LEU A 118 13.23 -4.46 0.42
CA LEU A 118 14.04 -4.57 -0.79
C LEU A 118 15.45 -3.99 -0.58
N ALA A 119 15.58 -2.86 0.12
CA ALA A 119 16.87 -2.22 0.39
C ALA A 119 17.80 -3.04 1.31
N PHE A 120 17.25 -3.82 2.25
CA PHE A 120 18.05 -4.63 3.19
C PHE A 120 18.50 -5.99 2.65
N THR A 121 18.16 -6.36 1.41
CA THR A 121 18.54 -7.65 0.80
C THR A 121 19.71 -7.58 -0.19
N CYS A 122 20.55 -6.54 -0.10
CA CYS A 122 21.83 -6.50 -0.81
C CYS A 122 22.94 -7.09 0.06
N ASP A 123 23.03 -8.43 0.10
CA ASP A 123 24.23 -9.20 0.48
C ASP A 123 24.35 -10.42 -0.45
#